data_AF-A0A520BL22-F1
#
_entry.id   AF-A0A520BL22-F1
#
_cell.length_a   1.000
_cell.length_b   1.000
_cell.length_c   1.000
_cell.angle_alpha   90.00
_cell.angle_beta   90.00
_cell.angle_gamma   90.00
#
_symmetry.space_group_name_H-M   'P 1'
#
loop_
_entity.id
_entity.type
_entity.pdbx_description
1 polymer ?
#
loop_
_entity_poly.entity_id
_entity_poly.type
_entity_poly.pdbx_seq_one_letter_code
_entity_poly.pdbx_strand_id
1 'polypeptide(L)'
;MTIGNLLNHTSGLPNYMDLFEEKWDKTKFVTNQDIVELLAKHQPQVIFKPNEKFEYSNTGYALLGLIIEKASKKSFEEYLKANIFKPLKMQNTFVYRSRFKPKKIENYAYGYVLNSLGNKAFPHSFGKSFYTYYFDGILGDRMVNSTVGDLFLWNRALYTNQLIDDKNRNKIYQSSKTADGKENT
;
A
#
# COMPACT_ATOMS: atom_id res chain seq x y z
N MET A 1 6.08 0.04 19.30
CA MET A 1 5.61 -0.24 17.92
C MET A 1 6.49 -1.33 17.33
N THR A 2 5.90 -2.29 16.62
CA THR A 2 6.57 -3.42 15.97
C THR A 2 6.13 -3.54 14.50
N ILE A 3 6.78 -4.40 13.71
CA ILE A 3 6.30 -4.75 12.36
C ILE A 3 4.88 -5.33 12.40
N GLY A 4 4.58 -6.13 13.43
CA GLY A 4 3.23 -6.68 13.64
C GLY A 4 2.17 -5.59 13.76
N ASN A 5 2.50 -4.49 14.48
CA ASN A 5 1.60 -3.34 14.62
C ASN A 5 1.31 -2.63 13.29
N LEU A 6 2.25 -2.66 12.34
CA LEU A 6 2.03 -2.08 11.01
C LEU A 6 1.11 -2.97 10.18
N LEU A 7 1.31 -4.30 10.25
CA LEU A 7 0.55 -5.29 9.50
C LEU A 7 -0.92 -5.35 9.90
N ASN A 8 -1.21 -5.18 11.19
CA ASN A 8 -2.57 -5.29 11.75
C ASN A 8 -3.21 -3.94 12.12
N HIS A 9 -2.62 -2.82 11.66
CA HIS A 9 -3.14 -1.47 11.88
C HIS A 9 -3.34 -1.06 13.36
N THR A 10 -2.48 -1.55 14.26
CA THR A 10 -2.48 -1.16 15.69
C THR A 10 -1.26 -0.34 16.10
N SER A 11 -0.61 0.33 15.15
CA SER A 11 0.60 1.13 15.41
C SER A 11 0.34 2.46 16.07
N GLY A 12 -0.85 3.03 15.89
CA GLY A 12 -1.19 4.40 16.30
C GLY A 12 -0.61 5.48 15.37
N LEU A 13 0.02 5.10 14.25
CA LEU A 13 0.56 6.07 13.29
C LEU A 13 -0.56 6.77 12.52
N PRO A 14 -0.52 8.12 12.42
CA PRO A 14 -1.47 8.85 11.61
C PRO A 14 -1.33 8.47 10.13
N ASN A 15 -2.42 8.65 9.36
CA ASN A 15 -2.38 8.43 7.93
C ASN A 15 -1.55 9.55 7.28
N TYR A 16 -0.47 9.20 6.59
CA TYR A 16 0.45 10.18 6.01
C TYR A 16 -0.27 11.09 5.02
N MET A 17 -1.34 10.60 4.38
CA MET A 17 -2.08 11.38 3.38
C MET A 17 -2.59 12.71 3.94
N ASP A 18 -3.00 12.77 5.21
CA ASP A 18 -3.48 14.00 5.84
C ASP A 18 -2.37 15.04 5.99
N LEU A 19 -1.17 14.58 6.40
CA LEU A 19 0.00 15.45 6.53
C LEU A 19 0.47 15.95 5.16
N PHE A 20 0.42 15.11 4.14
CA PHE A 20 0.80 15.50 2.77
C PHE A 20 -0.21 16.45 2.14
N GLU A 21 -1.50 16.31 2.44
CA GLU A 21 -2.53 17.22 1.94
C GLU A 21 -2.29 18.66 2.43
N GLU A 22 -1.78 18.82 3.66
CA GLU A 22 -1.51 20.13 4.26
C GLU A 22 -0.09 20.67 3.95
N LYS A 23 0.94 19.80 3.99
CA LYS A 23 2.34 20.25 4.03
C LYS A 23 3.14 20.00 2.75
N TRP A 24 2.60 19.24 1.79
CA TRP A 24 3.36 18.84 0.60
C TRP A 24 3.18 19.80 -0.58
N ASP A 25 4.25 19.95 -1.36
CA ASP A 25 4.20 20.56 -2.69
C ASP A 25 3.56 19.58 -3.68
N LYS A 26 2.24 19.72 -3.89
CA LYS A 26 1.42 18.84 -4.75
C LYS A 26 1.79 18.91 -6.24
N THR A 27 2.80 19.70 -6.64
CA THR A 27 3.37 19.64 -7.99
C THR A 27 4.38 18.50 -8.15
N LYS A 28 4.85 17.91 -7.04
CA LYS A 28 5.85 16.84 -6.99
C LYS A 28 5.22 15.52 -6.60
N PHE A 29 5.70 14.45 -7.21
CA PHE A 29 5.33 13.11 -6.78
C PHE A 29 5.90 12.78 -5.40
N VAL A 30 5.12 12.04 -4.62
CA VAL A 30 5.49 11.51 -3.31
C VAL A 30 6.05 10.11 -3.47
N THR A 31 7.16 9.84 -2.81
CA THR A 31 7.77 8.52 -2.66
C THR A 31 7.67 8.04 -1.22
N ASN A 32 7.92 6.76 -0.98
CA ASN A 32 7.96 6.22 0.39
C ASN A 32 9.02 6.92 1.26
N GLN A 33 10.13 7.36 0.68
CA GLN A 33 11.18 8.07 1.40
C GLN A 33 10.70 9.46 1.86
N ASP A 34 9.95 10.17 1.02
CA ASP A 34 9.33 11.45 1.40
C ASP A 34 8.39 11.28 2.59
N ILE A 35 7.69 10.15 2.71
CA ILE A 35 6.82 9.87 3.85
C ILE A 35 7.63 9.83 5.14
N VAL A 36 8.77 9.13 5.15
CA VAL A 36 9.66 9.05 6.32
C VAL A 36 10.19 10.44 6.67
N GLU A 37 10.63 11.20 5.68
CA GLU A 37 11.20 12.54 5.88
C GLU A 37 10.16 13.53 6.40
N LEU A 38 8.95 13.53 5.85
CA LEU A 38 7.89 14.43 6.28
C LEU A 38 7.39 14.09 7.70
N LEU A 39 7.25 12.80 8.02
CA LEU A 39 6.93 12.34 9.38
C LEU A 39 8.02 12.71 10.38
N ALA A 40 9.30 12.54 10.02
CA ALA A 40 10.42 12.89 10.90
C ALA A 40 10.53 14.42 11.11
N LYS A 41 10.22 15.20 10.08
CA LYS A 41 10.25 16.67 10.13
C LYS A 41 9.12 17.23 10.98
N HIS A 42 7.89 16.75 10.78
CA HIS A 42 6.71 17.34 11.42
C HIS A 42 6.26 16.64 12.70
N GLN A 43 6.73 15.41 12.94
CA GLN A 43 6.45 14.62 14.15
C GLN A 43 4.98 14.69 14.58
N PRO A 44 4.04 14.35 13.67
CA PRO A 44 2.62 14.38 14.03
C PRO A 44 2.37 13.46 15.22
N GLN A 45 1.43 13.86 16.08
CA GLN A 45 1.08 13.06 17.25
C GLN A 45 0.58 11.67 16.83
N VAL A 46 0.99 10.66 17.58
CA VAL A 46 0.38 9.33 17.47
C VAL A 46 -1.08 9.41 17.92
N ILE A 47 -1.98 8.73 17.22
CA ILE A 47 -3.42 8.77 17.49
C ILE A 47 -3.75 7.99 18.78
N PHE A 48 -2.98 6.94 19.07
CA PHE A 48 -3.07 6.09 20.27
C PHE A 48 -1.77 5.31 20.49
N LYS A 49 -1.61 4.66 21.64
CA LYS A 49 -0.42 3.83 21.91
C LYS A 49 -0.47 2.51 21.12
N PRO A 50 0.66 1.91 20.72
CA PRO A 50 0.64 0.63 20.02
C PRO A 50 -0.17 -0.45 20.74
N ASN A 51 -0.99 -1.20 20.00
CA ASN A 51 -1.98 -2.19 20.48
C ASN A 51 -3.17 -1.65 21.27
N GLU A 52 -3.27 -0.34 21.52
CA GLU A 52 -4.40 0.21 22.28
C GLU A 52 -5.72 0.04 21.52
N LYS A 53 -5.70 0.34 20.21
CA LYS A 53 -6.88 0.31 19.31
C LYS A 53 -6.47 -0.14 17.90
N PHE A 54 -7.46 -0.29 17.03
CA PHE A 54 -7.30 -0.42 15.58
C PHE A 54 -7.65 0.90 14.91
N GLU A 55 -6.82 1.32 13.96
CA GLU A 55 -7.11 2.42 13.07
C GLU A 55 -6.40 2.19 11.74
N TYR A 56 -7.16 2.14 10.66
CA TYR A 56 -6.60 1.90 9.34
C TYR A 56 -5.61 3.01 8.96
N SER A 57 -4.40 2.61 8.59
CA SER A 57 -3.32 3.56 8.30
C SER A 57 -2.46 3.08 7.13
N ASN A 58 -2.55 3.81 6.01
CA ASN A 58 -1.71 3.58 4.83
C ASN A 58 -0.22 3.73 5.17
N THR A 59 0.11 4.56 6.17
CA THR A 59 1.49 4.77 6.65
C THR A 59 2.14 3.45 7.03
N GLY A 60 1.41 2.54 7.68
CA GLY A 60 1.94 1.24 8.06
C GLY A 60 2.44 0.44 6.86
N TYR A 61 1.61 0.33 5.82
CA TYR A 61 1.94 -0.44 4.62
C TYR A 61 2.97 0.25 3.73
N ALA A 62 2.98 1.59 3.66
CA ALA A 62 4.04 2.32 2.98
C ALA A 62 5.42 2.10 3.63
N LEU A 63 5.48 2.07 4.97
CA LEU A 63 6.71 1.75 5.71
C LEU A 63 7.12 0.27 5.54
N LEU A 64 6.15 -0.66 5.50
CA LEU A 64 6.43 -2.07 5.20
C LEU A 64 7.09 -2.26 3.83
N GLY A 65 6.70 -1.46 2.83
CA GLY A 65 7.37 -1.42 1.52
C GLY A 65 8.87 -1.12 1.65
N LEU A 66 9.24 -0.09 2.40
CA LEU A 66 10.65 0.26 2.66
C LEU A 66 11.39 -0.81 3.45
N ILE A 67 10.72 -1.45 4.41
CA ILE A 67 11.30 -2.54 5.21
C ILE A 67 11.65 -3.73 4.29
N ILE A 68 10.76 -4.09 3.36
CA ILE A 68 11.02 -5.14 2.37
C ILE A 68 12.26 -4.78 1.52
N GLU A 69 12.35 -3.55 1.03
CA GLU A 69 13.49 -3.12 0.21
C GLU A 69 14.80 -3.17 1.01
N LYS A 70 14.79 -2.63 2.24
CA LYS A 70 15.95 -2.60 3.11
C LYS A 70 16.45 -3.99 3.50
N ALA A 71 15.53 -4.91 3.80
CA ALA A 71 15.84 -6.27 4.23
C ALA A 71 16.28 -7.16 3.06
N SER A 72 15.62 -7.05 1.90
CA SER A 72 15.89 -7.90 0.74
C SER A 72 17.00 -7.38 -0.18
N LYS A 73 17.37 -6.10 -0.07
CA LYS A 73 18.27 -5.39 -1.01
C LYS A 73 17.76 -5.37 -2.45
N LYS A 74 16.46 -5.55 -2.65
CA LYS A 74 15.78 -5.47 -3.95
C LYS A 74 14.78 -4.32 -3.90
N SER A 75 14.45 -3.74 -5.05
CA SER A 75 13.29 -2.85 -5.11
C SER A 75 12.02 -3.63 -4.77
N PHE A 76 10.99 -2.92 -4.30
CA PHE A 76 9.71 -3.53 -3.95
C PHE A 76 9.10 -4.30 -5.13
N GLU A 77 9.18 -3.75 -6.34
CA GLU A 77 8.73 -4.40 -7.58
C GLU A 77 9.49 -5.71 -7.85
N GLU A 78 10.82 -5.70 -7.76
CA GLU A 78 11.64 -6.89 -7.97
C GLU A 78 11.37 -7.97 -6.92
N TYR A 79 11.18 -7.57 -5.66
CA TYR A 79 10.86 -8.48 -4.58
C TYR A 79 9.52 -9.18 -4.83
N LEU A 80 8.45 -8.44 -5.13
CA LEU A 80 7.14 -9.04 -5.40
C LEU A 80 7.17 -9.93 -6.64
N LYS A 81 7.86 -9.49 -7.71
CA LYS A 81 8.01 -10.28 -8.94
C LYS A 81 8.71 -11.60 -8.67
N ALA A 82 9.81 -11.59 -7.91
CA ALA A 82 10.63 -12.77 -7.67
C ALA A 82 10.01 -13.74 -6.65
N ASN A 83 9.36 -13.22 -5.61
CA ASN A 83 8.91 -14.03 -4.47
C ASN A 83 7.42 -14.32 -4.46
N ILE A 84 6.61 -13.61 -5.27
CA ILE A 84 5.16 -13.80 -5.32
C ILE A 84 4.70 -14.08 -6.75
N PHE A 85 4.87 -13.13 -7.67
CA PHE A 85 4.21 -13.22 -8.97
C PHE A 85 4.76 -14.37 -9.82
N LYS A 86 6.09 -14.53 -9.90
CA LYS A 86 6.71 -15.65 -10.62
C LYS A 86 6.37 -17.02 -9.99
N PRO A 87 6.56 -17.25 -8.68
CA PRO A 87 6.21 -18.53 -8.05
C PRO A 87 4.75 -18.94 -8.24
N LEU A 88 3.84 -17.96 -8.29
CA LEU A 88 2.41 -18.20 -8.49
C LEU A 88 1.97 -18.21 -9.96
N LYS A 89 2.88 -17.97 -10.90
CA LYS A 89 2.58 -17.84 -12.33
C LYS A 89 1.55 -16.74 -12.63
N MET A 90 1.57 -15.65 -11.85
CA MET A 90 0.75 -14.46 -12.05
C MET A 90 1.37 -13.56 -13.13
N GLN A 91 1.19 -13.92 -14.39
CA GLN A 91 1.94 -13.34 -15.53
C GLN A 91 1.47 -11.94 -15.92
N ASN A 92 0.27 -11.54 -15.51
CA ASN A 92 -0.36 -10.25 -15.76
C ASN A 92 -0.45 -9.39 -14.49
N THR A 93 0.29 -9.75 -13.43
CA THR A 93 0.41 -8.97 -12.20
C THR A 93 1.76 -8.27 -12.13
N PHE A 94 1.74 -6.97 -11.87
CA PHE A 94 2.95 -6.16 -11.79
C PHE A 94 2.72 -4.89 -10.98
N VAL A 95 3.80 -4.32 -10.45
CA VAL A 95 3.77 -2.98 -9.86
C VAL A 95 3.77 -1.97 -10.99
N TYR A 96 2.81 -1.03 -11.00
CA TYR A 96 2.75 0.00 -12.02
C TYR A 96 2.23 1.33 -11.53
N ARG A 97 3.05 2.34 -11.79
CA ARG A 97 2.85 3.74 -11.44
C ARG A 97 2.69 4.55 -12.71
N SER A 98 1.45 4.60 -13.20
CA SER A 98 1.13 5.08 -14.55
C SER A 98 1.53 6.53 -14.85
N ARG A 99 1.70 7.34 -13.80
CA ARG A 99 2.04 8.77 -13.89
C ARG A 99 3.48 9.03 -13.45
N PHE A 100 3.97 8.30 -12.44
CA PHE A 100 5.34 8.42 -11.94
C PHE A 100 6.37 7.79 -12.89
N LYS A 101 6.05 6.64 -13.49
CA LYS A 101 6.88 5.92 -14.48
C LYS A 101 6.00 5.43 -15.63
N PRO A 102 5.54 6.33 -16.51
CA PRO A 102 4.60 6.00 -17.56
C PRO A 102 5.19 4.99 -18.55
N LYS A 103 4.40 3.99 -18.92
CA LYS A 103 4.69 3.07 -20.04
C LYS A 103 3.38 2.59 -20.66
N LYS A 104 3.41 2.23 -21.94
CA LYS A 104 2.25 1.60 -22.58
C LYS A 104 2.07 0.20 -22.00
N ILE A 105 0.86 -0.11 -21.56
CA ILE A 105 0.43 -1.43 -21.12
C ILE A 105 -0.74 -1.83 -22.01
N GLU A 106 -0.64 -2.97 -22.67
CA GLU A 106 -1.75 -3.52 -23.46
C GLU A 106 -2.87 -3.99 -22.54
N ASN A 107 -4.13 -3.79 -22.97
CA ASN A 107 -5.33 -4.17 -22.20
C ASN A 107 -5.39 -3.58 -20.78
N TYR A 108 -4.80 -2.39 -20.58
CA TYR A 108 -4.86 -1.68 -19.30
C TYR A 108 -6.21 -1.00 -19.12
N ALA A 109 -6.87 -1.28 -17.99
CA ALA A 109 -8.11 -0.60 -17.62
C ALA A 109 -7.82 0.80 -17.06
N TYR A 110 -8.56 1.80 -17.52
CA TYR A 110 -8.50 3.15 -16.98
C TYR A 110 -9.57 3.36 -15.91
N GLY A 111 -9.15 3.86 -14.74
CA GLY A 111 -10.06 4.29 -13.69
C GLY A 111 -10.71 5.63 -14.00
N TYR A 112 -11.96 5.80 -13.58
CA TYR A 112 -12.73 7.03 -13.67
C TYR A 112 -13.12 7.51 -12.26
N VAL A 113 -13.19 8.82 -12.08
CA VAL A 113 -13.75 9.47 -10.89
C VAL A 113 -14.98 10.27 -11.28
N LEU A 114 -15.87 10.55 -10.33
CA LEU A 114 -16.99 11.46 -10.57
C LEU A 114 -16.50 12.90 -10.37
N ASN A 115 -16.83 13.79 -11.30
CA ASN A 115 -16.61 15.22 -11.12
C ASN A 115 -17.71 15.83 -10.22
N SER A 116 -17.62 17.13 -9.95
CA SER A 116 -18.59 17.87 -9.12
C SER A 116 -20.04 17.84 -9.66
N LEU A 117 -20.22 17.50 -10.94
CA LEU A 117 -21.52 17.35 -11.60
C LEU A 117 -22.00 15.88 -11.65
N GLY A 118 -21.27 14.95 -11.03
CA GLY A 118 -21.60 13.52 -11.04
C GLY A 118 -21.24 12.79 -12.34
N ASN A 119 -20.52 13.42 -13.26
CA ASN A 119 -20.10 12.79 -14.52
C ASN A 119 -18.76 12.06 -14.37
N LYS A 120 -18.60 10.94 -15.10
CA LYS A 120 -17.32 10.22 -15.18
C LYS A 120 -16.26 11.10 -15.85
N ALA A 121 -15.13 11.26 -15.18
CA ALA A 121 -13.98 12.00 -15.67
C ALA A 121 -12.69 11.20 -15.44
N PHE A 122 -11.70 11.41 -16.30
CA PHE A 122 -10.37 10.85 -16.07
C PHE A 122 -9.67 11.62 -14.95
N PRO A 123 -9.04 10.95 -13.98
CA PRO A 123 -8.34 11.63 -12.88
C PRO A 123 -7.30 12.68 -13.33
N HIS A 124 -6.69 12.52 -14.51
CA HIS A 124 -5.70 13.48 -15.01
C HIS A 124 -6.32 14.83 -15.39
N SER A 125 -7.63 14.91 -15.64
CA SER A 125 -8.30 16.18 -16.00
C SER A 125 -8.34 17.17 -14.84
N PHE A 126 -8.08 16.72 -13.61
CA PHE A 126 -8.05 17.54 -12.40
C PHE A 126 -6.66 18.14 -12.12
N GLY A 127 -5.68 17.92 -13.02
CA GLY A 127 -4.33 18.46 -12.89
C GLY A 127 -3.42 17.70 -11.92
N LYS A 128 -2.19 18.20 -11.77
CA LYS A 128 -1.13 17.53 -10.99
C LYS A 128 -1.38 17.52 -9.48
N SER A 129 -2.17 18.49 -8.98
CA SER A 129 -2.53 18.59 -7.57
C SER A 129 -3.59 17.60 -7.12
N PHE A 130 -4.18 16.83 -8.04
CA PHE A 130 -5.13 15.79 -7.69
C PHE A 130 -4.41 14.60 -7.03
N TYR A 131 -4.97 14.07 -5.93
CA TYR A 131 -4.29 13.09 -5.06
C TYR A 131 -3.83 11.83 -5.79
N THR A 132 -4.60 11.34 -6.77
CA THR A 132 -4.17 10.17 -7.57
C THR A 132 -2.94 10.45 -8.44
N TYR A 133 -2.66 11.72 -8.72
CA TYR A 133 -1.49 12.15 -9.48
C TYR A 133 -0.27 12.19 -8.56
N TYR A 134 -0.24 13.07 -7.56
CA TYR A 134 0.97 13.28 -6.78
C TYR A 134 1.33 12.09 -5.86
N PHE A 135 0.37 11.24 -5.47
CA PHE A 135 0.67 10.00 -4.73
C PHE A 135 1.04 8.79 -5.61
N ASP A 136 1.14 8.94 -6.93
CA ASP A 136 1.44 7.83 -7.85
C ASP A 136 2.87 7.27 -7.65
N GLY A 137 3.74 7.93 -6.89
CA GLY A 137 5.10 7.45 -6.59
C GLY A 137 5.19 6.41 -5.45
N ILE A 138 4.12 6.22 -4.67
CA ILE A 138 4.11 5.41 -3.43
C ILE A 138 3.92 3.92 -3.72
N LEU A 139 4.58 3.08 -2.93
CA LEU A 139 4.55 1.61 -2.96
C LEU A 139 4.21 1.04 -1.58
N GLY A 140 3.88 -0.25 -1.51
CA GLY A 140 3.58 -0.96 -0.25
C GLY A 140 2.09 -1.02 0.07
N ASP A 141 1.42 0.14 0.15
CA ASP A 141 -0.02 0.24 0.40
C ASP A 141 -0.87 0.23 -0.88
N ARG A 142 -0.23 0.34 -2.07
CA ARG A 142 -0.90 0.46 -3.37
C ARG A 142 -0.03 -0.03 -4.52
N MET A 143 -0.51 0.22 -5.75
CA MET A 143 0.25 0.13 -7.01
C MET A 143 0.52 -1.26 -7.59
N VAL A 144 0.00 -2.32 -6.98
CA VAL A 144 -0.08 -3.63 -7.64
C VAL A 144 -1.29 -3.63 -8.58
N ASN A 145 -1.03 -3.89 -9.86
CA ASN A 145 -2.05 -4.05 -10.90
C ASN A 145 -2.10 -5.54 -11.26
N SER A 146 -3.30 -6.06 -11.52
CA SER A 146 -3.52 -7.48 -11.72
C SER A 146 -4.72 -7.75 -12.63
N THR A 147 -4.93 -9.02 -12.96
CA THR A 147 -6.14 -9.52 -13.62
C THR A 147 -6.93 -10.40 -12.66
N VAL A 148 -8.21 -10.65 -12.95
CA VAL A 148 -9.04 -11.58 -12.17
C VAL A 148 -8.43 -12.99 -12.16
N GLY A 149 -7.87 -13.44 -13.29
CA GLY A 149 -7.22 -14.74 -13.40
C GLY A 149 -6.01 -14.89 -12.48
N ASP A 150 -5.16 -13.86 -12.38
CA ASP A 150 -4.01 -13.90 -11.49
C ASP A 150 -4.41 -13.73 -10.01
N LEU A 151 -5.42 -12.92 -9.71
CA LEU A 151 -5.97 -12.82 -8.35
C LEU A 151 -6.58 -14.15 -7.88
N PHE A 152 -7.13 -14.96 -8.79
CA PHE A 152 -7.56 -16.32 -8.47
C PHE A 152 -6.37 -17.24 -8.09
N LEU A 153 -5.23 -17.13 -8.78
CA LEU A 153 -4.00 -17.85 -8.43
C LEU A 153 -3.48 -17.42 -7.05
N TRP A 154 -3.45 -16.11 -6.79
CA TRP A 154 -3.12 -15.55 -5.48
C TRP A 154 -4.05 -16.09 -4.39
N ASN A 155 -5.36 -16.01 -4.60
CA ASN A 155 -6.35 -16.48 -3.63
C ASN A 155 -6.17 -17.97 -3.32
N ARG A 156 -5.94 -18.83 -4.32
CA ARG A 156 -5.64 -20.25 -4.09
C ARG A 156 -4.38 -20.45 -3.28
N ALA A 157 -3.31 -19.70 -3.58
CA ALA A 157 -2.04 -19.82 -2.90
C ALA A 157 -2.15 -19.54 -1.39
N LEU A 158 -3.04 -18.64 -0.99
CA LEU A 158 -3.30 -18.33 0.42
C LEU A 158 -3.81 -19.53 1.24
N TYR A 159 -4.33 -20.59 0.61
CA TYR A 159 -4.79 -21.81 1.28
C TYR A 159 -3.82 -22.99 1.12
N THR A 160 -2.60 -22.72 0.65
CA THR A 160 -1.57 -23.74 0.42
C THR A 160 -0.24 -23.31 1.03
N ASN A 161 0.75 -24.20 0.99
CA ASN A 161 2.12 -23.91 1.39
C ASN A 161 3.01 -23.39 0.25
N GLN A 162 2.40 -22.93 -0.86
CA GLN A 162 3.15 -22.46 -2.03
C GLN A 162 3.89 -21.14 -1.77
N LEU A 163 3.36 -20.26 -0.90
CA LEU A 163 3.99 -18.98 -0.56
C LEU A 163 4.50 -18.91 0.89
N ILE A 164 3.69 -19.39 1.82
CA ILE A 164 3.93 -19.28 3.25
C ILE A 164 3.52 -20.59 3.91
N ASP A 165 4.25 -20.99 4.95
CA ASP A 165 3.90 -22.18 5.74
C ASP A 165 2.64 -21.96 6.59
N ASP A 166 2.10 -23.06 7.11
CA ASP A 166 0.92 -23.06 7.99
C ASP A 166 1.09 -22.11 9.18
N LYS A 167 2.30 -22.08 9.77
CA LYS A 167 2.61 -21.25 10.93
C LYS A 167 2.43 -19.76 10.62
N ASN A 168 2.94 -19.28 9.49
CA ASN A 168 2.81 -17.87 9.12
C ASN A 168 1.44 -17.57 8.52
N ARG A 169 0.82 -18.52 7.80
CA ARG A 169 -0.56 -18.38 7.32
C ARG A 169 -1.54 -18.19 8.46
N ASN A 170 -1.41 -18.95 9.54
CA ASN A 170 -2.26 -18.81 10.72
C ASN A 170 -2.18 -17.41 11.34
N LYS A 171 -1.03 -16.72 11.24
CA LYS A 171 -0.90 -15.34 11.72
C LYS A 171 -1.66 -14.33 10.85
N ILE A 172 -1.82 -14.59 9.56
CA ILE A 172 -2.58 -13.70 8.65
C ILE A 172 -4.06 -13.69 9.03
N TYR A 173 -4.60 -14.87 9.37
CA TYR A 173 -6.01 -15.05 9.71
C TYR A 173 -6.31 -14.92 11.21
N GLN A 174 -5.30 -14.69 12.04
CA GLN A 174 -5.48 -14.50 13.46
C GLN A 174 -5.94 -13.07 13.74
N SER A 175 -7.16 -12.91 14.27
CA SER A 175 -7.62 -11.63 14.79
C SER A 175 -6.61 -11.08 15.80
N SER A 176 -6.20 -9.83 15.60
CA SER A 176 -5.42 -9.12 16.61
C SER A 176 -6.39 -8.59 17.68
N LYS A 177 -6.11 -8.90 18.94
CA LYS A 177 -6.84 -8.33 20.08
C LYS A 177 -6.19 -7.01 20.47
N THR A 178 -6.98 -5.95 20.50
CA THR A 178 -6.57 -4.66 21.08
C THR A 178 -6.63 -4.73 22.60
N ALA A 179 -5.98 -3.76 23.27
CA ALA A 179 -5.95 -3.70 24.73
C ALA A 179 -7.35 -3.56 25.37
N ASP A 180 -8.33 -3.04 24.63
CA ASP A 180 -9.74 -2.96 25.04
C ASP A 180 -10.55 -4.25 24.75
N GLY A 181 -9.89 -5.32 24.29
CA GLY A 181 -10.47 -6.64 24.08
C GLY A 181 -11.31 -6.77 22.82
N LYS A 182 -11.39 -5.73 21.98
CA LYS A 182 -12.06 -5.81 20.68
C LYS A 182 -11.20 -6.59 19.68
N GLU A 183 -11.89 -7.33 18.82
CA GLU A 183 -11.24 -7.97 17.68
C GLU A 183 -11.18 -6.97 16.52
N ASN A 184 -10.01 -6.88 15.91
CA ASN A 184 -9.83 -6.14 14.67
C ASN A 184 -10.42 -7.00 13.54
N THR A 185 -11.68 -6.77 13.17
CA THR A 185 -12.28 -7.29 11.92
C THR A 185 -12.17 -6.28 10.81
#